data_AF-A0A6M0AU88-F1
#
_entry.id   AF-A0A6M0AU88-F1
#
_cell.length_a   1.000
_cell.length_b   1.000
_cell.length_c   1.000
_cell.angle_alpha   90.00
_cell.angle_beta   90.00
_cell.angle_gamma   90.00
#
_symmetry.space_group_name_H-M   'P 1'
#
loop_
_entity.id
_entity.type
_entity.pdbx_description
1 polymer ?
#
loop_
_entity_poly.entity_id
_entity_poly.type
_entity_poly.pdbx_seq_one_letter_code
_entity_poly.pdbx_strand_id
1 'polypeptide(L)'
;QQVLTSVRTDIDTDGGATTRTITPVIEDAGLTLTVDVERIDDNGFISLSTAPVISAPSGTQVFESDNAENTITFLSRRELNSGLIRLRDGQTLILSGIIQDTDRTTVSKVPVLGDIPLLGALFRRTRKENERREVIILLTPQILDDTDRNGGYGYSYTPGRDARQMLNRGGFQSPGN
;
A
#
# COMPACT_ATOMS: atom_id res chain seq x y z
N GLN A 1 6.14 2.41 7.19
CA GLN A 1 5.82 1.90 8.55
C GLN A 1 6.13 0.43 8.55
N GLN A 2 6.93 -0.04 9.49
CA GLN A 2 7.21 -1.47 9.62
C GLN A 2 6.03 -2.17 10.32
N VAL A 3 5.61 -3.32 9.79
CA VAL A 3 4.59 -4.17 10.42
C VAL A 3 5.04 -5.62 10.44
N LEU A 4 4.70 -6.33 11.52
CA LEU A 4 4.97 -7.76 11.68
C LEU A 4 4.00 -8.55 10.80
N THR A 5 4.49 -9.18 9.73
CA THR A 5 3.62 -9.89 8.76
C THR A 5 3.55 -11.38 9.00
N SER A 6 4.60 -11.98 9.52
CA SER A 6 4.62 -13.39 9.88
C SER A 6 5.58 -13.66 11.02
N VAL A 7 5.45 -14.84 11.61
CA VAL A 7 6.35 -15.34 12.65
C VAL A 7 6.82 -16.72 12.22
N ARG A 8 8.13 -16.94 12.24
CA ARG A 8 8.74 -18.24 11.98
C ARG A 8 9.09 -18.91 13.30
N THR A 9 8.61 -20.13 13.51
CA THR A 9 8.96 -20.92 14.69
C THR A 9 9.85 -22.08 14.25
N ASP A 10 11.10 -22.07 14.70
CA ASP A 10 12.02 -23.19 14.52
C ASP A 10 12.11 -23.96 15.85
N ILE A 11 11.94 -25.29 15.79
CA ILE A 11 11.98 -26.19 16.94
C ILE A 11 13.23 -27.06 16.81
N ASP A 12 14.18 -26.87 17.71
CA ASP A 12 15.34 -27.73 17.85
C ASP A 12 15.16 -28.63 19.08
N THR A 13 15.60 -29.88 19.00
CA THR A 13 15.54 -30.82 20.12
C THR A 13 16.87 -31.51 20.25
N ASP A 14 17.63 -31.13 21.28
CA ASP A 14 18.95 -31.69 21.57
C ASP A 14 18.94 -32.33 22.97
N GLY A 15 19.39 -33.59 23.05
CA GLY A 15 19.52 -34.32 24.32
C GLY A 15 18.25 -34.48 25.17
N GLY A 16 17.06 -34.28 24.60
CA GLY A 16 15.78 -34.27 25.34
C GLY A 16 15.33 -32.90 25.84
N ALA A 17 16.10 -31.84 25.57
CA ALA A 17 15.69 -30.46 25.72
C ALA A 17 15.20 -29.90 24.37
N THR A 18 13.95 -29.45 24.33
CA THR A 18 13.39 -28.76 23.15
C THR A 18 13.65 -27.26 23.29
N THR A 19 14.46 -26.70 22.40
CA THR A 19 14.66 -25.25 22.27
C THR A 19 13.83 -24.74 21.10
N ARG A 20 12.97 -23.75 21.35
CA ARG A 20 12.14 -23.12 20.32
C ARG A 20 12.58 -21.70 20.08
N THR A 21 12.81 -21.35 18.82
CA THR A 21 13.18 -19.99 18.41
C THR A 21 12.03 -19.39 17.62
N ILE A 22 11.49 -18.28 18.12
CA ILE A 22 10.44 -17.51 17.46
C ILE A 22 11.09 -16.29 16.79
N THR A 23 11.05 -16.23 15.47
CA THR A 23 11.64 -15.15 14.67
C THR A 23 10.55 -14.32 14.02
N PRO A 24 10.38 -13.04 14.38
CA PRO A 24 9.44 -12.14 13.72
C PRO A 24 9.93 -11.77 12.31
N VAL A 25 9.00 -11.76 11.35
CA VAL A 25 9.24 -11.26 9.98
C VAL A 25 8.49 -9.95 9.80
N ILE A 26 9.25 -8.88 9.60
CA ILE A 26 8.74 -7.52 9.50
C ILE A 26 8.86 -7.04 8.06
N GLU A 27 7.79 -6.47 7.54
CA GLU A 27 7.76 -5.84 6.21
C GLU A 27 7.37 -4.36 6.28
N ASP A 28 7.79 -3.61 5.27
CA ASP A 28 7.43 -2.20 5.13
C ASP A 28 6.06 -2.01 4.47
N ALA A 29 5.14 -1.40 5.23
CA ALA A 29 3.94 -0.77 4.74
C ALA A 29 4.25 0.65 4.24
N GLY A 30 3.93 0.97 2.99
CA GLY A 30 4.13 2.30 2.43
C GLY A 30 4.03 2.34 0.91
N LEU A 31 4.47 3.47 0.35
CA LEU A 31 4.65 3.62 -1.10
C LEU A 31 6.13 3.42 -1.43
N THR A 32 6.41 2.48 -2.32
CA THR A 32 7.69 2.37 -3.00
C THR A 32 7.45 2.72 -4.46
N LEU A 33 8.18 3.71 -4.98
CA LEU A 33 8.07 4.14 -6.37
C LEU A 33 9.43 3.97 -7.04
N THR A 34 9.48 3.06 -8.02
CA THR A 34 10.60 2.95 -8.95
C THR A 34 10.27 3.73 -10.22
N VAL A 35 11.20 4.57 -10.66
CA VAL A 35 11.08 5.36 -11.89
C VAL A 35 12.36 5.20 -12.69
N ASP A 36 12.21 4.78 -13.94
CA ASP A 36 13.30 4.68 -14.90
C ASP A 36 13.02 5.66 -16.04
N VAL A 37 13.86 6.68 -16.18
CA VAL A 37 13.79 7.65 -17.28
C VAL A 37 14.68 7.16 -18.41
N GLU A 38 14.09 6.84 -19.56
CA GLU A 38 14.81 6.35 -20.73
C GLU A 38 15.36 7.52 -21.55
N ARG A 39 14.53 8.55 -21.79
CA ARG A 39 14.92 9.70 -22.62
C ARG A 39 14.12 10.95 -22.29
N ILE A 40 14.79 12.09 -22.38
CA ILE A 40 14.18 13.43 -22.38
C ILE A 40 14.49 14.06 -23.73
N ASP A 41 13.46 14.51 -24.42
CA ASP A 41 13.56 15.12 -25.75
C ASP A 41 13.53 16.65 -25.65
N ASP A 42 14.22 17.32 -26.57
CA ASP A 42 14.27 18.79 -26.68
C ASP A 42 12.88 19.44 -26.84
N ASN A 43 11.90 18.68 -27.32
CA ASN A 43 10.51 19.13 -27.47
C ASN A 43 9.67 18.97 -26.18
N GLY A 44 10.33 18.69 -25.04
CA GLY A 44 9.73 18.59 -23.72
C GLY A 44 8.96 17.29 -23.48
N PHE A 45 9.23 16.23 -24.26
CA PHE A 45 8.68 14.91 -24.00
C PHE A 45 9.65 14.07 -23.17
N ILE A 46 9.11 13.37 -22.17
CA ILE A 46 9.82 12.43 -21.31
C ILE A 46 9.29 11.04 -21.60
N SER A 47 10.20 10.13 -21.96
CA SER A 47 9.97 8.70 -22.05
C SER A 47 10.47 8.04 -20.76
N LEU A 48 9.55 7.47 -19.98
CA LEU A 48 9.85 6.88 -18.68
C LEU A 48 9.01 5.62 -18.44
N SER A 49 9.42 4.80 -17.49
CA SER A 49 8.62 3.70 -16.96
C SER A 49 8.57 3.77 -15.44
N THR A 50 7.46 3.31 -14.85
CA THR A 50 7.24 3.33 -13.41
C THR A 50 6.66 2.02 -12.92
N ALA A 51 7.10 1.63 -11.72
CA ALA A 51 6.58 0.47 -11.02
C ALA A 51 6.24 0.82 -9.55
N PRO A 52 5.15 1.56 -9.30
CA PRO A 52 4.72 1.86 -7.94
C PRO A 52 4.15 0.62 -7.25
N VAL A 53 4.54 0.44 -5.99
CA VAL A 53 4.02 -0.57 -5.06
C VAL A 53 3.48 0.14 -3.83
N ILE A 54 2.21 -0.08 -3.52
CA ILE A 54 1.51 0.50 -2.36
C ILE A 54 1.11 -0.63 -1.42
N SER A 55 1.67 -0.64 -0.23
CA SER A 55 1.31 -1.57 0.85
C SER A 55 0.65 -0.83 2.00
N ALA A 56 -0.47 -1.37 2.50
CA ALA A 56 -1.18 -0.84 3.66
C ALA A 56 -1.64 -1.98 4.58
N PRO A 57 -1.61 -1.80 5.92
CA PRO A 57 -2.19 -2.77 6.85
C PRO A 57 -3.67 -2.98 6.56
N SER A 58 -4.11 -4.24 6.40
CA SER A 58 -5.52 -4.58 6.10
C SER A 58 -6.23 -5.32 7.23
N GLY A 59 -5.54 -5.56 8.34
CA GLY A 59 -6.10 -6.21 9.51
C GLY A 59 -5.02 -6.93 10.31
N THR A 60 -5.40 -7.40 11.49
CA THR A 60 -4.53 -8.20 12.35
C THR A 60 -5.17 -9.55 12.61
N GLN A 61 -4.34 -10.58 12.70
CA GLN A 61 -4.76 -11.89 13.17
C GLN A 61 -3.99 -12.22 14.44
N VAL A 62 -4.74 -12.56 15.48
CA VAL A 62 -4.21 -13.14 16.70
C VAL A 62 -4.26 -14.66 16.57
N PHE A 63 -3.16 -15.32 16.86
CA PHE A 63 -3.12 -16.77 16.96
C PHE A 63 -2.25 -17.19 18.13
N GLU A 64 -2.60 -18.32 18.73
CA GLU A 64 -1.84 -18.90 19.81
C GLU A 64 -0.83 -19.89 19.22
N SER A 65 0.43 -19.75 19.62
CA SER A 65 1.47 -20.73 19.33
C SER A 65 2.17 -21.03 20.65
N ASP A 66 2.07 -22.28 21.11
CA ASP A 66 2.73 -22.77 22.33
C ASP A 66 2.43 -21.98 23.61
N ASN A 67 1.14 -21.73 23.89
CA ASN A 67 0.66 -20.92 25.02
C ASN A 67 1.14 -19.45 25.01
N ALA A 68 1.65 -18.98 23.88
CA ALA A 68 2.00 -17.57 23.65
C ALA A 68 1.09 -16.98 22.57
N GLU A 69 0.50 -15.82 22.89
CA GLU A 69 -0.31 -15.06 21.95
C GLU A 69 0.62 -14.33 20.96
N ASN A 70 0.39 -14.56 19.66
CA ASN A 70 1.09 -13.89 18.58
C ASN A 70 0.10 -13.06 17.77
N THR A 71 0.46 -11.82 17.46
CA THR A 71 -0.34 -10.93 16.61
C THR A 71 0.43 -10.61 15.34
N ILE A 72 -0.11 -10.99 14.19
CA ILE A 72 0.42 -10.61 12.87
C ILE A 72 -0.50 -9.59 12.20
N THR A 73 0.07 -8.81 11.30
CA THR A 73 -0.63 -7.79 10.51
C THR A 73 -0.60 -8.18 9.05
N PHE A 74 -1.77 -8.24 8.42
CA PHE A 74 -1.87 -8.45 6.98
C PHE A 74 -1.53 -7.17 6.23
N LEU A 75 -0.81 -7.32 5.12
CA LEU A 75 -0.54 -6.24 4.17
C LEU A 75 -1.38 -6.44 2.91
N SER A 76 -2.22 -5.45 2.60
CA SER A 76 -2.83 -5.32 1.29
C SER A 76 -1.85 -4.58 0.38
N ARG A 77 -1.41 -5.24 -0.69
CA ARG A 77 -0.48 -4.71 -1.68
C ARG A 77 -1.19 -4.40 -2.98
N ARG A 78 -0.89 -3.24 -3.57
CA ARG A 78 -1.27 -2.88 -4.94
C ARG A 78 0.00 -2.59 -5.71
N GLU A 79 0.12 -3.19 -6.88
CA GLU A 79 1.28 -3.04 -7.75
C GLU A 79 0.81 -2.64 -9.14
N LEU A 80 1.58 -1.78 -9.79
CA LEU A 80 1.36 -1.39 -11.17
C LEU A 80 2.71 -1.38 -11.89
N ASN A 81 2.70 -1.77 -13.16
CA ASN A 81 3.80 -1.55 -14.08
C ASN A 81 3.26 -0.72 -15.24
N SER A 82 3.77 0.50 -15.42
CA SER A 82 3.26 1.39 -16.48
C SER A 82 3.73 0.98 -17.87
N GLY A 83 4.74 0.12 -17.98
CA GLY A 83 5.54 -0.02 -19.19
C GLY A 83 6.21 1.31 -19.57
N LEU A 84 6.69 1.39 -20.81
CA LEU A 84 7.22 2.63 -21.37
C LEU A 84 6.08 3.60 -21.69
N ILE A 85 6.04 4.73 -21.00
CA ILE A 85 5.10 5.83 -21.20
C ILE A 85 5.84 7.06 -21.69
N ARG A 86 5.18 7.83 -22.57
CA ARG A 86 5.70 9.08 -23.13
C ARG A 86 4.75 10.21 -22.81
N LEU A 87 5.22 11.20 -22.04
CA LEU A 87 4.44 12.33 -21.55
C LEU A 87 5.17 13.63 -21.83
N ARG A 88 4.44 14.73 -22.01
CA ARG A 88 5.04 16.06 -22.02
C ARG A 88 5.35 16.51 -20.59
N ASP A 89 6.34 17.38 -20.43
CA ASP A 89 6.61 18.10 -19.19
C ASP A 89 5.33 18.71 -18.59
N GLY A 90 5.10 18.47 -17.30
CA GLY A 90 3.91 18.90 -16.56
C GLY A 90 2.61 18.16 -16.92
N GLN A 91 2.61 17.24 -17.89
CA GLN A 91 1.41 16.52 -18.29
C GLN A 91 1.10 15.39 -17.30
N THR A 92 -0.11 15.39 -16.76
CA THR A 92 -0.55 14.33 -15.84
C THR A 92 -1.16 13.17 -16.61
N LEU A 93 -0.67 11.95 -16.36
CA LEU A 93 -1.25 10.69 -16.80
C LEU A 93 -1.95 9.99 -15.64
N ILE A 94 -3.16 9.47 -15.91
CA ILE A 94 -3.86 8.56 -15.00
C ILE A 94 -3.49 7.13 -15.42
N LEU A 95 -2.77 6.41 -14.57
CA LEU A 95 -2.26 5.07 -14.89
C LEU A 95 -3.23 3.94 -14.56
N SER A 96 -4.08 4.09 -13.53
CA SER A 96 -5.10 3.08 -13.22
C SER A 96 -6.16 3.54 -12.23
N GLY A 97 -7.29 2.83 -12.27
CA GLY A 97 -8.37 2.74 -11.29
C GLY A 97 -8.68 1.27 -11.01
N ILE A 98 -7.94 0.62 -10.10
CA ILE A 98 -8.24 -0.76 -9.67
C ILE A 98 -9.46 -0.68 -8.75
N ILE A 99 -10.59 -1.19 -9.20
CA ILE A 99 -11.84 -1.27 -8.43
C ILE A 99 -11.96 -2.69 -7.88
N GLN A 100 -12.00 -2.82 -6.57
CA GLN A 100 -12.34 -4.05 -5.89
C GLN A 100 -13.69 -3.90 -5.21
N ASP A 101 -14.71 -4.59 -5.73
CA ASP A 101 -16.02 -4.73 -5.11
C ASP A 101 -16.12 -6.10 -4.43
N THR A 102 -16.49 -6.11 -3.14
CA THR A 102 -16.74 -7.33 -2.37
C THR A 102 -18.18 -7.31 -1.86
N ASP A 103 -19.01 -8.21 -2.37
CA ASP A 103 -20.39 -8.39 -1.92
C ASP A 103 -20.51 -9.67 -1.09
N ARG A 104 -20.81 -9.53 0.21
CA ARG A 104 -21.06 -10.63 1.13
C ARG A 104 -22.52 -10.62 1.58
N THR A 105 -23.24 -11.69 1.24
CA THR A 105 -24.60 -11.94 1.76
C THR A 105 -24.59 -13.13 2.70
N THR A 106 -24.94 -12.92 3.97
CA THR A 106 -25.11 -13.96 4.98
C THR A 106 -26.59 -14.10 5.31
N VAL A 107 -27.14 -15.30 5.13
CA VAL A 107 -28.53 -15.61 5.48
C VAL A 107 -28.54 -16.58 6.66
N SER A 108 -29.06 -16.13 7.80
CA SER A 108 -29.34 -16.97 8.96
C SER A 108 -30.84 -17.26 8.99
N LYS A 109 -31.25 -18.53 9.03
CA LYS A 109 -32.68 -18.89 9.04
C LYS A 109 -32.97 -19.99 10.05
N VAL A 110 -34.18 -19.99 10.60
CA VAL A 110 -34.72 -21.13 11.35
C VAL A 110 -35.04 -22.25 10.35
N PRO A 111 -34.55 -23.50 10.54
CA PRO A 111 -34.90 -24.62 9.68
C PRO A 111 -36.41 -24.82 9.58
N VAL A 112 -36.91 -25.27 8.43
CA VAL A 112 -38.34 -25.45 8.10
C VAL A 112 -39.10 -24.12 7.96
N LEU A 113 -39.11 -23.26 8.99
CA LEU A 113 -39.90 -22.01 8.98
C LEU A 113 -39.34 -20.94 8.04
N GLY A 114 -38.01 -20.88 7.87
CA GLY A 114 -37.36 -19.89 7.00
C GLY A 114 -37.55 -20.12 5.50
N ASP A 115 -38.06 -21.28 5.10
CA ASP A 115 -38.25 -21.68 3.70
C ASP A 115 -39.72 -21.60 3.25
N ILE A 116 -40.64 -21.22 4.15
CA ILE A 116 -42.06 -21.06 3.81
C ILE A 116 -42.24 -19.87 2.86
N PRO A 117 -42.85 -20.05 1.67
CA PRO A 117 -43.18 -18.93 0.77
C PRO A 117 -44.06 -17.89 1.48
N LEU A 118 -43.88 -16.60 1.16
CA LEU A 118 -44.50 -15.44 1.82
C LEU A 118 -44.12 -15.22 3.30
N LEU A 119 -44.13 -16.25 4.15
CA LEU A 119 -44.01 -16.13 5.61
C LEU A 119 -42.57 -16.32 6.13
N GLY A 120 -41.72 -17.03 5.39
CA GLY A 120 -40.35 -17.35 5.81
C GLY A 120 -39.44 -16.13 5.99
N ALA A 121 -39.83 -14.98 5.46
CA ALA A 121 -39.14 -13.71 5.68
C ALA A 121 -39.09 -13.29 7.16
N LEU A 122 -40.08 -13.68 7.98
CA LEU A 122 -40.11 -13.39 9.42
C LEU A 122 -39.16 -14.29 10.23
N PHE A 123 -38.74 -15.43 9.66
CA PHE A 123 -37.91 -16.45 10.31
C PHE A 123 -36.50 -16.55 9.72
N ARG A 124 -36.12 -15.58 8.89
CA ARG A 124 -34.77 -15.43 8.33
C ARG A 124 -34.25 -14.03 8.53
N ARG A 125 -32.94 -13.93 8.73
CA ARG A 125 -32.18 -12.69 8.81
C ARG A 125 -31.15 -12.69 7.69
N THR A 126 -31.26 -11.74 6.78
CA THR A 126 -30.27 -11.52 5.73
C THR A 126 -29.39 -10.33 6.12
N ARG A 127 -28.08 -10.54 6.20
CA ARG A 127 -27.09 -9.48 6.29
C ARG A 127 -26.41 -9.34 4.93
N LYS A 128 -26.42 -8.13 4.37
CA LYS A 128 -25.66 -7.77 3.18
C LYS A 128 -24.54 -6.82 3.59
N GLU A 129 -23.34 -7.07 3.11
CA GLU A 129 -22.15 -6.27 3.34
C GLU A 129 -21.49 -6.05 1.98
N ASN A 130 -21.38 -4.78 1.57
CA ASN A 130 -20.78 -4.39 0.30
C ASN A 130 -19.57 -3.52 0.61
N GLU A 131 -18.40 -3.89 0.11
CA GLU A 131 -17.16 -3.14 0.30
C GLU A 131 -16.53 -2.81 -1.04
N ARG A 132 -16.32 -1.51 -1.30
CA ARG A 132 -15.68 -1.02 -2.52
C ARG A 132 -14.36 -0.33 -2.19
N ARG A 133 -13.27 -0.77 -2.82
CA ARG A 133 -11.95 -0.16 -2.70
C ARG A 133 -11.47 0.28 -4.08
N GLU A 134 -11.10 1.56 -4.21
CA GLU A 134 -10.58 2.14 -5.44
C GLU A 134 -9.19 2.73 -5.19
N VAL A 135 -8.23 2.44 -6.08
CA VAL A 135 -6.89 3.05 -6.05
C VAL A 135 -6.65 3.76 -7.36
N ILE A 136 -6.35 5.06 -7.27
CA ILE A 136 -6.04 5.92 -8.42
C ILE A 136 -4.57 6.32 -8.34
N ILE A 137 -3.84 6.12 -9.45
CA ILE A 137 -2.44 6.51 -9.57
C ILE A 137 -2.32 7.59 -10.64
N LEU A 138 -1.81 8.75 -10.22
CA LEU A 138 -1.56 9.93 -11.05
C LEU A 138 -0.05 10.14 -11.16
N LEU A 139 0.43 10.39 -12.38
CA LEU A 139 1.83 10.65 -12.64
C LEU A 139 1.98 11.95 -13.43
N THR A 140 2.77 12.88 -12.92
CA THR A 140 3.08 14.17 -13.56
C THR A 140 4.59 14.34 -13.60
N PRO A 141 5.25 14.18 -14.75
CA PRO A 141 6.68 14.40 -14.85
C PRO A 141 6.97 15.91 -14.87
N GLN A 142 8.12 16.30 -14.34
CA GLN A 142 8.60 17.68 -14.39
C GLN A 142 10.08 17.70 -14.79
N ILE A 143 10.40 18.41 -15.88
CA ILE A 143 11.78 18.71 -16.29
C ILE A 143 12.28 19.90 -15.46
N LEU A 144 13.51 19.82 -14.98
CA LEU A 144 14.16 20.90 -14.25
C LEU A 144 15.32 21.44 -15.10
N ASP A 145 15.19 22.69 -15.56
CA ASP A 145 16.25 23.40 -16.27
C ASP A 145 17.18 24.11 -15.26
N ASP A 146 18.48 23.85 -15.37
CA ASP A 146 19.51 24.40 -14.47
C ASP A 146 20.06 25.77 -14.94
N THR A 147 19.43 26.41 -15.93
CA THR A 147 20.00 27.58 -16.61
C THR A 147 19.66 28.93 -16.00
N ASP A 148 18.74 29.00 -15.03
CA ASP A 148 18.27 30.26 -14.43
C ASP A 148 18.45 30.30 -12.90
N ARG A 149 19.68 30.14 -12.39
CA ARG A 149 20.06 30.67 -11.06
C ARG A 149 21.50 31.16 -11.04
N ASN A 150 21.65 32.48 -11.15
CA ASN A 150 22.84 33.20 -10.69
C ASN A 150 23.13 32.87 -9.22
N GLY A 151 24.10 31.99 -8.96
CA GLY A 151 24.63 31.71 -7.62
C GLY A 151 25.42 30.41 -7.58
N GLY A 152 26.74 30.50 -7.42
CA GLY A 152 27.63 29.34 -7.30
C GLY A 152 27.10 28.37 -6.23
N TYR A 153 26.74 27.16 -6.66
CA TYR A 153 26.20 26.08 -5.81
C TYR A 153 24.79 26.33 -5.22
N GLY A 154 23.83 26.76 -6.04
CA GLY A 154 22.44 27.05 -5.62
C GLY A 154 21.39 25.96 -5.87
N TYR A 155 21.15 25.07 -4.90
CA TYR A 155 19.90 24.28 -4.82
C TYR A 155 18.97 24.88 -3.76
N SER A 156 18.12 25.84 -4.13
CA SER A 156 16.97 26.21 -3.30
C SER A 156 15.72 25.47 -3.76
N TYR A 157 15.66 24.16 -3.52
CA TYR A 157 14.39 23.42 -3.61
C TYR A 157 13.53 23.83 -2.41
N THR A 158 12.37 24.45 -2.68
CA THR A 158 11.36 24.69 -1.64
C THR A 158 10.32 23.58 -1.75
N PRO A 159 10.33 22.56 -0.86
CA PRO A 159 9.34 21.49 -0.94
C PRO A 159 7.92 22.07 -0.84
N GLY A 160 6.96 21.45 -1.52
CA GLY A 160 5.54 21.78 -1.38
C GLY A 160 5.07 21.63 0.08
N ARG A 161 3.94 22.26 0.44
CA ARG A 161 3.44 22.27 1.84
C ARG A 161 3.33 20.88 2.45
N ASP A 162 2.88 19.89 1.66
CA ASP A 162 2.72 18.51 2.12
C ASP A 162 4.07 17.82 2.30
N ALA A 163 5.00 18.00 1.36
CA ALA A 163 6.36 17.48 1.47
C ALA A 163 7.11 18.05 2.69
N ARG A 164 6.94 19.35 3.00
CA ARG A 164 7.50 19.96 4.22
C ARG A 164 6.95 19.32 5.49
N GLN A 165 5.66 18.99 5.52
CA GLN A 165 5.05 18.30 6.68
C GLN A 165 5.61 16.89 6.86
N MET A 166 5.88 16.17 5.76
CA MET A 166 6.47 14.83 5.81
C MET A 166 7.95 14.86 6.23
N LEU A 167 8.73 15.81 5.71
CA LEU A 167 10.13 16.01 6.08
C LEU A 167 10.28 16.39 7.56
N ASN A 168 9.42 17.30 8.05
CA ASN A 168 9.39 17.67 9.47
C ASN A 168 8.98 16.50 10.36
N ARG A 169 8.10 15.61 9.89
CA ARG A 169 7.71 14.40 10.62
C ARG A 169 8.84 13.37 10.69
N GLY A 170 9.75 13.37 9.71
CA GLY A 170 10.94 12.52 9.67
C GLY A 170 12.17 13.10 10.38
N GLY A 171 12.08 14.28 11.01
CA GLY A 171 13.20 14.90 11.74
C GLY A 171 14.27 15.57 10.88
N PHE A 172 14.06 15.69 9.57
CA PHE A 172 15.02 16.35 8.67
C PHE A 172 14.71 17.85 8.60
N GLN A 173 15.56 18.68 9.22
CA GLN A 173 15.47 20.14 9.14
C GLN A 173 16.14 20.64 7.85
N SER A 174 15.47 21.54 7.12
CA SER A 174 16.02 22.21 5.93
C SER A 174 17.17 23.13 6.32
N PRO A 175 18.28 23.19 5.54
CA PRO A 175 19.32 24.20 5.72
C PRO A 175 18.72 25.60 5.64
N GLY A 176 19.09 26.45 6.60
CA GLY A 176 18.62 27.83 6.72
C GLY A 176 19.23 28.75 5.67
N ASN A 177 18.50 29.85 5.46
CA ASN A 177 18.75 30.95 4.53
C ASN A 177 20.13 31.61 4.69
#